data_AF-A0A7S3IFG7-F1
#
_entry.id   AF-A0A7S3IFG7-F1
#
_cell.length_a   1.000
_cell.length_b   1.000
_cell.length_c   1.000
_cell.angle_alpha   90.00
_cell.angle_beta   90.00
_cell.angle_gamma   90.00
#
_symmetry.space_group_name_H-M   'P 1'
#
loop_
_entity.id
_entity.type
_entity.pdbx_description
1 polymer ?
#
loop_
_entity_poly.entity_id
_entity_poly.type
_entity_poly.pdbx_seq_one_letter_code
_entity_poly.pdbx_strand_id
1 'polypeptide(L)'
;MVLLMLKDLGMQMSYRGVYIVEYSGPLIILALLHWFRKQIYGFSEKYDLNQKLALIMVLGHYVKRILETIFVHRFANDTMPAKNVIRNCIHYWGFMAFTIYCVMQPQQNKKKWGLGGKTAQ
;
A
#
# COMPACT_ATOMS: atom_id res chain seq x y z
N MET A 1 -46.20 -13.29 -15.75
CA MET A 1 -45.01 -14.01 -16.25
C MET A 1 -43.85 -13.02 -16.23
N VAL A 2 -42.88 -13.20 -15.32
CA VAL A 2 -41.71 -12.30 -15.20
C VAL A 2 -40.54 -12.97 -15.93
N LEU A 3 -39.95 -12.26 -16.90
CA LEU A 3 -38.77 -12.70 -17.64
C LEU A 3 -37.51 -12.32 -16.85
N LEU A 4 -36.85 -13.31 -16.25
CA LEU A 4 -35.53 -13.13 -15.65
C LEU A 4 -34.47 -13.20 -16.75
N MET A 5 -33.91 -12.05 -17.12
CA MET A 5 -32.76 -11.98 -18.02
C MET A 5 -31.48 -12.11 -17.20
N LEU A 6 -30.88 -13.31 -17.21
CA LEU A 6 -29.56 -13.54 -16.62
C LEU A 6 -28.51 -12.85 -17.50
N LYS A 7 -27.81 -11.87 -16.92
CA LYS A 7 -26.70 -11.17 -17.58
C LYS A 7 -25.39 -11.85 -17.19
N ASP A 8 -24.63 -12.35 -18.16
CA ASP A 8 -23.30 -12.89 -17.92
C ASP A 8 -22.30 -11.77 -17.61
N LEU A 9 -21.76 -11.74 -16.38
CA LEU A 9 -20.83 -10.73 -15.89
C LEU A 9 -19.34 -11.11 -16.08
N GLY A 10 -19.06 -12.25 -16.71
CA GLY A 10 -17.70 -12.76 -16.94
C GLY A 10 -17.01 -13.24 -15.66
N MET A 11 -15.67 -13.29 -15.67
CA MET A 11 -14.88 -13.76 -14.53
C MET A 11 -15.02 -12.82 -13.33
N GLN A 12 -15.56 -13.35 -12.24
CA GLN A 12 -15.89 -12.62 -11.02
C GLN A 12 -15.03 -13.10 -9.86
N MET A 13 -14.58 -12.16 -9.03
CA MET A 13 -13.81 -12.44 -7.83
C MET A 13 -14.57 -11.93 -6.61
N SER A 14 -14.48 -12.65 -5.50
CA SER A 14 -15.12 -12.21 -4.25
C SER A 14 -14.50 -10.91 -3.75
N TYR A 15 -15.33 -9.94 -3.33
CA TYR A 15 -14.87 -8.66 -2.79
C TYR A 15 -13.87 -8.84 -1.63
N ARG A 16 -14.08 -9.83 -0.77
CA ARG A 16 -13.14 -10.14 0.32
C ARG A 16 -11.74 -10.46 -0.21
N GLY A 17 -11.65 -11.22 -1.29
CA GLY A 17 -10.38 -11.53 -1.95
C GLY A 17 -9.75 -10.29 -2.57
N VAL A 18 -10.55 -9.41 -3.18
CA VAL A 18 -10.09 -8.13 -3.75
C VAL A 18 -9.40 -7.28 -2.69
N TYR A 19 -10.05 -7.06 -1.55
CA TYR A 19 -9.48 -6.22 -0.48
C TYR A 19 -8.24 -6.83 0.15
N ILE A 20 -8.18 -8.15 0.34
CA ILE A 20 -6.98 -8.82 0.83
C ILE A 20 -5.79 -8.61 -0.12
N VAL A 21 -6.02 -8.76 -1.43
CA VAL A 21 -4.97 -8.53 -2.45
C VAL A 21 -4.58 -7.05 -2.51
N GLU A 22 -5.54 -6.13 -2.42
CA GLU A 22 -5.26 -4.70 -2.42
C GLU A 22 -4.37 -4.29 -1.25
N TYR A 23 -4.66 -4.79 -0.04
CA TYR A 23 -3.93 -4.46 1.18
C TYR A 23 -2.62 -5.22 1.37
N SER A 24 -2.42 -6.36 0.71
CA SER A 24 -1.14 -7.07 0.74
C SER A 24 -0.04 -6.34 -0.04
N GLY A 25 -0.41 -5.58 -1.08
CA GLY A 25 0.53 -4.78 -1.88
C GLY A 25 1.41 -3.84 -1.07
N PRO A 26 0.84 -2.94 -0.27
CA PRO A 26 1.58 -2.06 0.64
C PRO A 26 2.61 -2.77 1.52
N LEU A 27 2.29 -3.96 2.04
CA LEU A 27 3.22 -4.76 2.83
C LEU A 27 4.37 -5.31 1.99
N ILE A 28 4.07 -5.79 0.77
CA ILE A 28 5.08 -6.27 -0.18
C ILE A 28 5.99 -5.12 -0.61
N ILE A 29 5.43 -3.97 -0.95
CA ILE A 29 6.17 -2.76 -1.34
C ILE A 29 7.07 -2.28 -0.20
N LEU A 30 6.56 -2.28 1.04
CA LEU A 30 7.35 -1.94 2.22
C LEU A 30 8.57 -2.85 2.36
N ALA A 31 8.36 -4.17 2.21
CA ALA A 31 9.44 -5.16 2.27
C ALA A 31 10.43 -4.99 1.11
N LEU A 32 9.95 -4.76 -0.11
CA LEU A 32 10.79 -4.53 -1.28
C LEU A 32 11.64 -3.25 -1.12
N LEU A 33 11.04 -2.13 -0.71
CA LEU A 33 11.78 -0.89 -0.49
C LEU A 33 12.81 -1.03 0.64
N HIS A 34 12.49 -1.79 1.68
CA HIS A 34 13.45 -2.11 2.75
C HIS A 34 14.62 -2.94 2.22
N TRP A 35 14.35 -3.97 1.41
CA TRP A 35 15.35 -4.87 0.85
C TRP A 35 16.25 -4.18 -0.18
N PHE A 36 15.64 -3.47 -1.13
CA PHE A 36 16.33 -2.75 -2.20
C PHE A 36 16.81 -1.35 -1.79
N ARG A 37 16.78 -1.03 -0.49
CA ARG A 37 17.14 0.30 0.03
C ARG A 37 18.52 0.75 -0.44
N LYS A 38 19.51 -0.14 -0.43
CA LYS A 38 20.88 0.16 -0.86
C LYS A 38 20.95 0.54 -2.34
N GLN A 39 20.21 -0.14 -3.21
CA GLN A 39 20.19 0.17 -4.65
C GLN A 39 19.39 1.43 -4.96
N ILE A 40 18.28 1.67 -4.25
CA ILE A 40 17.38 2.79 -4.53
C ILE A 40 17.93 4.11 -4.00
N TYR A 41 18.40 4.12 -2.75
CA TYR A 41 18.84 5.35 -2.09
C TYR A 41 20.36 5.55 -2.10
N GLY A 42 21.15 4.53 -2.48
CA GLY A 42 22.61 4.63 -2.56
C GLY A 42 23.35 4.72 -1.23
N PHE A 43 22.64 4.74 -0.08
CA PHE A 43 23.22 4.91 1.24
C PHE A 43 22.69 3.88 2.24
N SER A 44 23.58 3.41 3.12
CA SER A 44 23.30 2.43 4.18
C SER A 44 23.32 3.10 5.56
N GLU A 45 22.68 4.26 5.71
CA GLU A 45 22.56 4.88 7.04
C GLU A 45 21.52 4.16 7.92
N LYS A 46 21.65 4.28 9.24
CA LYS A 46 20.64 3.77 10.17
C LYS A 46 19.31 4.51 9.95
N TYR A 47 18.19 3.82 10.18
CA TYR A 47 16.87 4.47 10.11
C TYR A 47 16.75 5.56 11.17
N ASP A 48 16.28 6.75 10.76
CA ASP A 48 15.88 7.81 11.69
C ASP A 48 14.69 7.36 12.53
N LEU A 49 14.51 7.95 13.72
CA LEU A 49 13.39 7.64 14.60
C LEU A 49 12.05 7.86 13.87
N ASN A 50 11.93 8.98 13.14
CA ASN A 50 10.73 9.30 12.38
C ASN A 50 10.44 8.26 11.29
N GLN A 51 11.49 7.77 10.61
CA GLN A 51 11.35 6.74 9.60
C GLN A 51 10.91 5.41 10.21
N LYS A 52 11.48 5.01 11.35
CA LYS A 52 11.06 3.79 12.08
C LYS A 52 9.60 3.88 12.49
N LEU A 53 9.18 4.99 13.08
CA LEU A 53 7.79 5.21 13.49
C LEU A 53 6.85 5.16 12.29
N ALA A 54 7.18 5.83 11.19
CA ALA A 54 6.37 5.79 9.98
C ALA A 54 6.23 4.37 9.41
N LEU A 55 7.31 3.58 9.38
CA LEU A 55 7.28 2.19 8.94
C LEU A 55 6.39 1.31 9.84
N ILE A 56 6.50 1.47 11.16
CA ILE A 56 5.68 0.74 12.13
C ILE A 56 4.19 1.12 11.97
N MET A 57 3.89 2.41 11.80
CA MET A 57 2.53 2.90 11.60
C MET A 57 1.92 2.38 10.30
N VAL A 58 2.68 2.38 9.21
CA VAL A 58 2.24 1.81 7.93
C VAL A 58 2.00 0.31 8.07
N LEU A 59 2.93 -0.44 8.66
CA LEU A 59 2.78 -1.87 8.88
C LEU A 59 1.53 -2.17 9.71
N GLY A 60 1.38 -1.49 10.86
CA GLY A 60 0.23 -1.65 11.75
C GLY A 60 -1.09 -1.29 11.08
N HIS A 61 -1.11 -0.21 10.29
CA HIS A 61 -2.30 0.19 9.53
C HIS A 61 -2.76 -0.92 8.59
N TYR A 62 -1.88 -1.45 7.74
CA TYR A 62 -2.27 -2.47 6.75
C TYR A 62 -2.57 -3.82 7.37
N VAL A 63 -1.84 -4.23 8.42
CA VAL A 63 -2.17 -5.46 9.16
C VAL A 63 -3.56 -5.34 9.76
N LYS A 64 -3.89 -4.22 10.42
CA LYS A 64 -5.22 -3.98 10.97
C LYS A 64 -6.30 -4.02 9.87
N ARG A 65 -6.05 -3.41 8.70
CA ARG A 65 -6.99 -3.44 7.56
C ARG A 65 -7.25 -4.85 7.04
N ILE A 66 -6.22 -5.70 6.96
CA ILE A 66 -6.36 -7.11 6.57
C ILE A 66 -7.20 -7.86 7.61
N LEU A 67 -6.91 -7.67 8.90
CA LEU A 67 -7.69 -8.30 9.98
C LEU A 67 -9.15 -7.84 9.97
N GLU A 68 -9.42 -6.55 9.78
CA GLU A 68 -10.78 -6.04 9.64
C GLU A 68 -11.51 -6.68 8.46
N THR A 69 -10.84 -6.81 7.32
CA THR A 69 -11.38 -7.45 6.11
C THR A 69 -11.74 -8.92 6.35
N ILE A 70 -10.98 -9.61 7.21
CA ILE A 70 -11.18 -11.03 7.52
C ILE A 70 -12.27 -11.24 8.58
N PHE A 71 -12.26 -10.43 9.64
CA PHE A 71 -13.04 -10.70 10.85
C PHE A 71 -14.26 -9.80 11.02
N VAL A 72 -14.17 -8.53 10.60
CA VAL A 72 -15.19 -7.50 10.91
C VAL A 72 -16.03 -7.16 9.69
N HIS A 73 -15.42 -7.16 8.51
CA HIS A 73 -16.04 -6.62 7.31
C HIS A 73 -17.04 -7.60 6.70
N ARG A 74 -18.30 -7.16 6.59
CA ARG A 74 -19.36 -7.83 5.83
C ARG A 74 -19.56 -7.08 4.52
N PHE A 75 -19.26 -7.73 3.41
CA PHE A 75 -19.49 -7.16 2.08
C PHE A 75 -20.96 -7.29 1.69
N ALA A 76 -21.54 -6.20 1.17
CA ALA A 76 -22.93 -6.19 0.71
C ALA A 76 -23.09 -6.81 -0.69
N ASN A 77 -22.06 -6.69 -1.54
CA ASN A 77 -21.98 -7.39 -2.81
C ASN A 77 -21.01 -8.56 -2.67
N ASP A 78 -21.37 -9.71 -3.22
CA ASP A 78 -20.52 -10.90 -3.13
C ASP A 78 -19.33 -10.85 -4.09
N THR A 79 -19.49 -10.22 -5.27
CA THR A 79 -18.52 -10.35 -6.37
C THR A 79 -18.28 -9.07 -7.19
N MET A 80 -17.05 -8.90 -7.66
CA MET A 80 -16.60 -7.83 -8.55
C MET A 80 -15.99 -8.43 -9.84
N PRO A 81 -16.12 -7.77 -11.01
CA PRO A 81 -15.41 -8.18 -12.22
C PRO A 81 -13.88 -8.15 -12.02
N ALA A 82 -13.18 -9.24 -12.36
CA ALA A 82 -11.75 -9.40 -12.09
C ALA A 82 -10.86 -8.31 -12.75
N LYS A 83 -11.29 -7.76 -13.89
CA LYS A 83 -10.55 -6.68 -14.58
C LYS A 83 -10.45 -5.40 -13.74
N ASN A 84 -11.43 -5.12 -12.88
CA ASN A 84 -11.41 -3.94 -12.02
C ASN A 84 -10.46 -4.10 -10.84
N VAL A 85 -10.25 -5.35 -10.39
CA VAL A 85 -9.28 -5.68 -9.32
C VAL A 85 -7.88 -5.24 -9.72
N ILE A 86 -7.47 -5.54 -10.95
CA ILE A 86 -6.15 -5.14 -11.46
C ILE A 86 -5.99 -3.61 -11.43
N ARG A 87 -7.02 -2.87 -11.86
CA ARG A 87 -6.99 -1.40 -11.85
C ARG A 87 -6.91 -0.84 -10.44
N ASN A 88 -7.69 -1.37 -9.51
CA ASN A 88 -7.65 -0.97 -8.09
C ASN A 88 -6.26 -1.25 -7.49
N CYS A 89 -5.73 -2.46 -7.69
CA CYS A 89 -4.41 -2.81 -7.18
C CYS A 89 -3.34 -1.86 -7.74
N ILE A 90 -3.27 -1.63 -9.05
CA ILE A 90 -2.29 -0.72 -9.64
C ILE A 90 -2.39 0.68 -9.03
N HIS A 91 -3.61 1.21 -8.88
CA HIS A 91 -3.84 2.54 -8.32
C HIS A 91 -3.33 2.66 -6.88
N TYR A 92 -3.80 1.77 -6.00
CA TYR A 92 -3.45 1.83 -4.58
C TYR A 92 -1.99 1.44 -4.31
N TRP A 93 -1.48 0.44 -5.01
CA TRP A 93 -0.10 -0.01 -4.86
C TRP A 93 0.88 1.07 -5.34
N GLY A 94 0.60 1.69 -6.49
CA GLY A 94 1.43 2.76 -7.03
C GLY A 94 1.45 4.00 -6.12
N PHE A 95 0.28 4.43 -5.66
CA PHE A 95 0.17 5.56 -4.74
C PHE A 95 0.92 5.29 -3.43
N MET A 96 0.75 4.10 -2.85
CA MET A 96 1.43 3.71 -1.62
C MET A 96 2.95 3.61 -1.79
N ALA A 97 3.42 3.04 -2.91
CA ALA A 97 4.84 2.98 -3.23
C ALA A 97 5.47 4.36 -3.28
N PHE A 98 4.79 5.32 -3.92
CA PHE A 98 5.24 6.71 -3.95
C PHE A 98 5.32 7.32 -2.54
N THR A 99 4.28 7.15 -1.72
CA THR A 99 4.28 7.67 -0.34
C THR A 99 5.39 7.08 0.52
N ILE A 100 5.56 5.75 0.52
CA ILE A 100 6.62 5.08 1.29
C ILE A 100 8.00 5.53 0.80
N TYR A 101 8.18 5.64 -0.52
CA TYR A 101 9.43 6.11 -1.11
C TYR A 101 9.80 7.52 -0.62
N CYS A 102 8.83 8.44 -0.59
CA CYS A 102 9.03 9.81 -0.10
C CYS A 102 9.31 9.89 1.40
N VAL A 103 8.77 8.97 2.21
CA VAL A 103 9.02 8.91 3.66
C VAL A 103 10.38 8.31 3.96
N MET A 104 10.78 7.28 3.22
CA MET A 104 12.04 6.57 3.41
C MET A 104 13.25 7.32 2.83
N GLN A 105 13.03 8.40 2.06
CA GLN A 105 14.12 9.24 1.58
C GLN A 105 14.97 9.77 2.76
N PRO A 106 16.31 9.65 2.70
CA PRO A 106 17.16 10.11 3.79
C PRO A 106 17.09 11.64 3.92
N GLN A 107 17.08 12.15 5.15
CA GLN A 107 17.10 13.59 5.46
C GLN A 107 18.31 14.30 4.82
N GLN A 108 19.41 13.58 4.58
CA GLN A 108 20.58 14.11 3.88
C GLN A 108 20.28 14.52 2.44
N ASN A 109 19.32 13.86 1.77
CA ASN A 109 18.86 14.27 0.45
C ASN A 109 18.19 15.66 0.53
N LYS A 110 17.42 15.95 1.58
CA LYS A 110 16.79 17.27 1.78
C LYS A 110 17.81 18.39 1.98
N LYS A 111 18.93 18.11 2.65
CA LYS A 111 20.06 19.07 2.77
C LYS A 111 20.69 19.37 1.41
N LYS A 112 20.85 18.35 0.56
CA LYS A 112 21.35 18.51 -0.82
C LYS A 112 20.46 19.42 -1.68
N TRP A 113 19.14 19.36 -1.48
CA TRP A 113 18.16 20.20 -2.20
C TRP A 113 17.85 21.55 -1.50
N GLY A 114 18.59 21.92 -0.44
CA GLY A 114 18.37 23.18 0.27
C GLY A 114 17.06 23.27 1.07
N LEU A 115 16.34 22.15 1.21
CA LEU A 115 15.05 22.06 1.94
C LEU A 115 15.23 21.72 3.43
N GLY A 116 16.47 21.59 3.89
CA GLY A 116 16.79 21.36 5.29
C GLY A 116 16.71 22.68 6.07
N GLY A 117 15.64 22.88 6.83
CA GLY A 117 15.58 23.94 7.83
C GLY A 117 16.80 23.87 8.74
N LYS A 118 17.41 25.04 9.01
CA LYS A 118 18.54 25.19 9.94
C LYS A 118 18.13 24.58 11.28
N THR A 119 18.69 23.42 11.61
CA THR A 119 18.61 22.89 12.97
C THR A 119 19.50 23.81 13.80
N ALA A 120 18.89 24.51 14.75
CA ALA A 120 19.57 25.41 15.68
C ALA A 120 20.65 24.63 16.45
N GLN A 121 21.74 25.37 16.75
CA GLN A 121 22.88 24.97 17.58
C GLN A 121 22.49 24.25 18.87
#